data_AF-A0A6I7P6F5-F1
#
_entry.id   AF-A0A6I7P6F5-F1
#
_cell.length_a   1.000
_cell.length_b   1.000
_cell.length_c   1.000
_cell.angle_alpha   90.00
_cell.angle_beta   90.00
_cell.angle_gamma   90.00
#
_symmetry.space_group_name_H-M   'P 1'
#
loop_
_entity.id
_entity.type
_entity.pdbx_description
1 polymer ?
#
loop_
_entity_poly.entity_id
_entity_poly.type
_entity_poly.pdbx_seq_one_letter_code
_entity_poly.pdbx_strand_id
1 'polypeptide(L)'
;MFAVINCGFYEGSHNRHALEMVEHFCRDLGLVWCGGVGIGTGEMIRGLKEVPLRAGIRRPVVEALQALVGAIGVSGGRLVENLYTQHRLPWWVYRLLGQLGWRRQARHNGLRLAALHDRPVMPARRAQ
;
A
#
# COMPACT_ATOMS: atom_id res chain seq x y z
N MET A 1 7.74 -19.51 -1.62
CA MET A 1 7.73 -18.21 -0.91
C MET A 1 6.67 -17.33 -1.55
N PHE A 2 5.80 -16.76 -0.73
CA PHE A 2 4.80 -15.80 -1.16
C PHE A 2 5.03 -14.47 -0.42
N ALA A 3 4.66 -13.35 -1.03
CA ALA A 3 4.74 -12.05 -0.35
C ALA A 3 3.46 -11.21 -0.53
N VAL A 4 3.18 -10.40 0.49
CA VAL A 4 2.19 -9.32 0.41
C VAL A 4 2.92 -8.04 0.74
N ILE A 5 2.86 -7.07 -0.17
CA ILE A 5 3.52 -5.78 -0.01
C ILE A 5 2.47 -4.70 -0.09
N ASN A 6 2.53 -3.75 0.84
CA ASN A 6 1.60 -2.64 0.91
C ASN A 6 2.34 -1.30 0.89
N CYS A 7 1.74 -0.29 0.25
CA CYS A 7 2.23 1.07 0.25
C CYS A 7 1.09 2.10 0.40
N GLY A 8 1.48 3.34 0.74
CA GLY A 8 0.57 4.49 0.83
C GLY A 8 0.32 5.21 -0.50
N PHE A 9 0.84 4.72 -1.63
CA PHE A 9 0.47 5.24 -2.95
C PHE A 9 -0.89 4.72 -3.38
N TYR A 10 -1.55 5.40 -4.32
CA TYR A 10 -2.87 5.00 -4.78
C TYR A 10 -2.83 3.69 -5.59
N GLU A 11 -1.94 3.61 -6.58
CA GLU A 11 -1.80 2.44 -7.45
C GLU A 11 -0.97 1.34 -6.79
N GLY A 12 -1.50 0.12 -6.76
CA GLY A 12 -0.76 -1.04 -6.25
C GLY A 12 0.49 -1.40 -7.04
N SER A 13 0.58 -0.99 -8.31
CA SER A 13 1.73 -1.22 -9.21
C SER A 13 3.03 -0.61 -8.71
N HIS A 14 2.99 0.39 -7.82
CA HIS A 14 4.19 0.92 -7.16
C HIS A 14 4.92 -0.12 -6.31
N ASN A 15 4.26 -1.21 -5.92
CA ASN A 15 4.88 -2.31 -5.18
C ASN A 15 5.67 -3.28 -6.06
N ARG A 16 5.70 -3.09 -7.39
CA ARG A 16 6.41 -3.99 -8.33
C ARG A 16 7.87 -4.21 -7.92
N HIS A 17 8.61 -3.13 -7.74
CA HIS A 17 10.03 -3.21 -7.39
C HIS A 17 10.27 -3.88 -6.04
N ALA A 18 9.35 -3.71 -5.09
CA ALA A 18 9.44 -4.38 -3.81
C ALA A 18 9.23 -5.90 -3.94
N LEU A 19 8.32 -6.36 -4.81
CA LEU A 19 8.14 -7.78 -5.09
C LEU A 19 9.34 -8.36 -5.86
N GLU A 20 9.88 -7.63 -6.84
CA GLU A 20 11.09 -8.01 -7.58
C GLU A 20 12.29 -8.21 -6.63
N MET A 21 12.46 -7.32 -5.65
CA MET A 21 13.51 -7.47 -4.63
C MET A 21 13.33 -8.75 -3.79
N VAL A 22 12.11 -9.09 -3.39
CA VAL A 22 11.84 -10.32 -2.65
C VAL A 22 12.09 -11.55 -3.52
N GLU A 23 11.71 -11.50 -4.80
CA GLU A 23 11.97 -12.57 -5.76
C GLU A 23 13.48 -12.81 -5.96
N HIS A 24 14.27 -11.75 -6.12
CA HIS A 24 15.72 -11.83 -6.19
C HIS A 24 16.31 -12.44 -4.91
N PHE A 25 15.86 -11.99 -3.74
CA PHE A 25 16.27 -12.55 -2.46
C PHE A 25 15.96 -14.06 -2.36
N CYS A 26 14.80 -14.49 -2.85
CA CYS A 26 14.43 -15.91 -2.89
C CYS A 26 15.41 -16.70 -3.75
N ARG A 27 15.69 -16.23 -4.97
CA ARG A 27 16.62 -16.87 -5.90
C ARG A 27 18.01 -17.02 -5.28
N ASP A 28 18.52 -15.97 -4.65
CA ASP A 28 19.87 -15.94 -4.09
C ASP A 28 20.01 -16.89 -2.88
N LEU A 29 18.90 -17.20 -2.19
CA LEU A 29 18.85 -18.17 -1.09
C LEU A 29 18.41 -19.58 -1.51
N GLY A 30 18.17 -19.83 -2.80
CA GLY A 30 17.64 -21.11 -3.27
C GLY A 30 16.19 -21.39 -2.84
N LEU A 31 15.44 -20.36 -2.45
CA LEU A 31 14.01 -20.44 -2.14
C LEU A 31 13.19 -20.33 -3.43
N VAL A 32 12.16 -21.16 -3.56
CA VAL A 32 11.22 -21.08 -4.69
C VAL A 32 10.31 -19.88 -4.50
N TRP A 33 10.36 -18.91 -5.41
CA TRP A 33 9.38 -17.83 -5.50
C TRP A 33 8.05 -18.34 -6.08
N CYS A 34 6.93 -18.04 -5.42
CA CYS A 34 5.59 -18.50 -5.80
C CYS A 34 4.64 -17.34 -6.16
N GLY A 35 5.13 -16.10 -6.18
CA GLY A 35 4.36 -14.90 -6.50
C GLY A 35 3.93 -14.08 -5.27
N GLY A 36 3.41 -12.88 -5.52
CA GLY A 36 2.93 -12.00 -4.46
C GLY A 36 1.86 -11.01 -4.88
N VAL A 37 1.36 -10.27 -3.89
CA VAL A 37 0.32 -9.26 -4.05
C VAL A 37 0.84 -7.89 -3.60
N GLY A 38 0.83 -6.92 -4.51
CA GLY A 38 1.11 -5.51 -4.24
C GLY A 38 -0.18 -4.71 -4.02
N ILE A 39 -0.32 -4.09 -2.85
CA ILE A 39 -1.53 -3.38 -2.44
C ILE A 39 -1.23 -1.87 -2.33
N GLY A 40 -1.90 -1.07 -3.15
CA GLY A 40 -1.97 0.39 -3.02
C GLY A 40 -3.10 0.80 -2.07
N THR A 41 -3.25 2.10 -1.82
CA THR A 41 -4.20 2.67 -0.84
C THR A 41 -4.10 2.04 0.55
N GLY A 42 -2.88 1.69 0.96
CA GLY A 42 -2.62 0.91 2.19
C GLY A 42 -3.14 1.52 3.47
N GLU A 43 -3.08 2.84 3.56
CA GLU A 43 -3.66 3.62 4.67
C GLU A 43 -5.14 3.28 4.92
N MET A 44 -5.88 2.86 3.88
CA MET A 44 -7.28 2.51 4.01
C MET A 44 -7.52 1.17 4.71
N ILE A 45 -6.53 0.26 4.75
CA ILE A 45 -6.69 -1.09 5.35
C ILE A 45 -7.18 -0.97 6.79
N ARG A 46 -6.58 -0.06 7.58
CA ARG A 46 -6.98 0.20 8.96
C ARG A 46 -8.36 0.85 9.03
N GLY A 47 -8.64 1.84 8.18
CA GLY A 47 -9.91 2.55 8.15
C GLY A 47 -11.09 1.68 7.70
N LEU A 48 -10.84 0.59 6.98
CA LEU A 48 -11.85 -0.33 6.46
C LEU A 48 -11.96 -1.63 7.27
N LYS A 49 -11.33 -1.72 8.45
CA LYS A 49 -11.33 -2.95 9.27
C LYS A 49 -12.75 -3.48 9.54
N GLU A 50 -13.66 -2.59 9.92
CA GLU A 50 -15.05 -2.92 10.26
C GLU A 50 -15.98 -3.01 9.04
N VAL A 51 -15.51 -2.61 7.85
CA VAL A 51 -16.29 -2.71 6.62
C VAL A 51 -16.32 -4.16 6.16
N PRO A 52 -17.47 -4.79 5.86
CA PRO A 52 -17.51 -6.20 5.46
C PRO A 52 -16.60 -6.50 4.26
N LEU A 53 -15.95 -7.68 4.23
CA LEU A 53 -15.07 -8.11 3.12
C LEU A 53 -15.79 -8.10 1.76
N ARG A 54 -17.10 -8.39 1.76
CA ARG A 54 -17.95 -8.36 0.56
C ARG A 54 -18.25 -6.95 0.04
N ALA A 55 -17.88 -5.90 0.77
CA ALA A 55 -18.14 -4.53 0.35
C ALA A 55 -17.34 -4.20 -0.92
N GLY A 56 -17.98 -3.51 -1.88
CA GLY A 56 -17.39 -3.22 -3.19
C GLY A 56 -16.06 -2.45 -3.13
N ILE A 57 -15.86 -1.63 -2.09
CA ILE A 57 -14.62 -0.89 -1.84
C ILE A 57 -13.43 -1.80 -1.51
N ARG A 58 -13.68 -2.92 -0.81
CA ARG A 58 -12.66 -3.91 -0.41
C ARG A 58 -12.45 -4.99 -1.47
N ARG A 59 -13.43 -5.19 -2.34
CA ARG A 59 -13.51 -6.31 -3.29
C ARG A 59 -12.20 -6.57 -4.06
N PRO A 60 -11.54 -5.59 -4.72
CA PRO A 60 -10.32 -5.89 -5.49
C PRO A 60 -9.15 -6.39 -4.61
N VAL A 61 -9.04 -5.88 -3.39
CA VAL A 61 -7.99 -6.30 -2.44
C VAL A 61 -8.30 -7.69 -1.91
N VAL A 62 -9.57 -7.95 -1.58
CA VAL A 62 -10.03 -9.27 -1.10
C VAL A 62 -9.86 -10.33 -2.18
N GLU A 63 -10.23 -10.06 -3.43
CA GLU A 63 -10.08 -11.01 -4.55
C GLU A 63 -8.60 -11.36 -4.80
N ALA A 64 -7.69 -10.38 -4.75
CA ALA A 64 -6.26 -10.65 -4.90
C ALA A 64 -5.69 -11.49 -3.75
N LEU A 65 -6.11 -11.22 -2.51
CA LEU A 65 -5.70 -12.02 -1.34
C LEU A 65 -6.31 -13.42 -1.38
N GLN A 66 -7.54 -13.58 -1.86
CA GLN A 66 -8.15 -14.90 -2.07
C GLN A 66 -7.42 -15.71 -3.13
N ALA A 67 -6.98 -15.09 -4.23
CA ALA A 67 -6.14 -15.75 -5.23
C ALA A 67 -4.82 -16.23 -4.63
N LEU A 68 -4.18 -15.40 -3.80
CA LEU A 68 -2.96 -15.78 -3.08
C LEU A 68 -3.20 -16.96 -2.11
N VAL A 69 -4.27 -16.91 -1.32
CA VAL A 69 -4.65 -18.00 -0.40
C VAL A 69 -4.94 -19.28 -1.17
N GLY A 70 -5.61 -19.19 -2.32
CA GLY A 70 -5.86 -20.34 -3.19
C GLY A 70 -4.57 -20.98 -3.71
N ALA A 71 -3.59 -20.16 -4.13
CA ALA A 71 -2.27 -20.63 -4.54
C ALA A 71 -1.49 -21.28 -3.38
N ILE A 72 -1.58 -20.73 -2.17
CA ILE A 72 -0.95 -21.31 -0.96
C ILE A 72 -1.56 -22.66 -0.61
N GLY A 73 -2.86 -22.84 -0.79
CA GLY A 73 -3.59 -24.04 -0.40
C GLY A 73 -3.33 -25.28 -1.26
N VAL A 74 -2.57 -25.16 -2.35
CA VAL A 74 -2.27 -26.25 -3.29
C VAL A 74 -0.78 -26.60 -3.22
N SER A 75 -0.45 -27.89 -3.14
CA SER A 75 0.95 -28.34 -3.17
C SER A 75 1.63 -27.91 -4.47
N GLY A 76 2.75 -27.19 -4.37
CA GLY A 76 3.44 -26.60 -5.52
C GLY A 76 2.74 -25.38 -6.14
N GLY A 77 1.63 -24.93 -5.55
CA GLY A 77 0.84 -23.80 -6.02
C GLY A 77 1.63 -22.49 -6.06
N ARG A 78 1.26 -21.66 -7.04
CA ARG A 78 1.89 -20.36 -7.32
C ARG A 78 0.92 -19.48 -8.08
N LEU A 79 1.13 -18.18 -8.01
CA LEU A 79 0.48 -17.24 -8.92
C LEU A 79 1.18 -17.31 -10.29
N VAL A 80 0.41 -17.11 -11.37
CA VAL A 80 0.98 -17.01 -12.73
C VAL A 80 1.84 -15.76 -12.85
N GLU A 81 1.35 -14.65 -12.29
CA GLU A 81 2.04 -13.37 -12.21
C GLU A 81 1.77 -12.73 -10.85
N ASN A 82 2.62 -11.77 -10.47
CA ASN A 82 2.36 -10.90 -9.32
C ASN A 82 1.08 -10.10 -9.54
N LEU A 83 0.22 -10.02 -8.53
CA LEU A 83 -1.02 -9.26 -8.58
C LEU A 83 -0.81 -7.86 -8.01
N TYR A 84 -1.40 -6.85 -8.64
CA TYR A 84 -1.39 -5.47 -8.15
C TYR A 84 -2.81 -4.97 -8.00
N THR A 85 -3.13 -4.43 -6.83
CA THR A 85 -4.51 -4.06 -6.49
C THR A 85 -4.55 -2.85 -5.57
N GLN A 86 -5.73 -2.25 -5.46
CA GLN A 86 -6.04 -1.12 -4.59
C GLN A 86 -7.53 -1.12 -4.27
N HIS A 87 -7.93 -0.40 -3.22
CA HIS A 87 -9.33 -0.26 -2.87
C HIS A 87 -10.10 0.44 -3.99
N ARG A 88 -11.36 0.03 -4.21
CA ARG A 88 -12.21 0.62 -5.26
C ARG A 88 -12.76 1.96 -4.78
N LEU A 89 -11.94 2.99 -4.93
CA LEU A 89 -12.23 4.39 -4.57
C LEU A 89 -11.61 5.29 -5.65
N PRO A 90 -12.23 6.39 -6.09
CA PRO A 90 -11.58 7.33 -7.00
C PRO A 90 -10.32 7.96 -6.38
N TRP A 91 -9.27 8.14 -7.19
CA TRP A 91 -7.96 8.67 -6.76
C TRP A 91 -8.05 10.05 -6.08
N TRP A 92 -8.96 10.92 -6.54
CA TRP A 92 -9.13 12.24 -5.98
C TRP A 92 -9.75 12.19 -4.58
N VAL A 93 -10.60 11.19 -4.28
CA VAL A 93 -11.14 10.97 -2.93
C VAL A 93 -10.02 10.50 -2.02
N TYR A 94 -9.19 9.55 -2.49
CA TYR A 94 -8.03 9.08 -1.72
C TYR A 94 -7.12 10.24 -1.31
N ARG A 95 -6.77 11.10 -2.28
CA ARG A 95 -5.96 12.30 -2.05
C ARG A 95 -6.63 13.26 -1.06
N LEU A 96 -7.93 13.51 -1.20
CA LEU A 96 -8.67 14.40 -0.30
C LEU A 96 -8.65 13.87 1.14
N LEU A 97 -8.94 12.59 1.35
CA LEU A 97 -8.93 11.97 2.67
C LEU A 97 -7.53 12.04 3.32
N GLY A 98 -6.48 11.83 2.53
CA GLY A 98 -5.09 12.03 2.98
C GLY A 98 -4.84 13.45 3.47
N GLN A 99 -5.21 14.46 2.67
CA GLN A 99 -5.07 15.88 3.04
C GLN A 99 -5.85 16.23 4.32
N LEU A 100 -7.09 15.75 4.45
CA LEU A 100 -7.90 15.94 5.65
C LEU A 100 -7.25 15.28 6.87
N GLY A 101 -6.69 14.09 6.70
CA GLY A 101 -5.94 13.38 7.75
C GLY A 101 -4.75 14.21 8.26
N TRP A 102 -3.97 14.79 7.36
CA TRP A 102 -2.81 15.63 7.73
C TRP A 102 -3.24 16.92 8.43
N ARG A 103 -4.29 17.59 7.92
CA ARG A 103 -4.85 18.80 8.56
C ARG A 103 -5.39 18.52 9.96
N ARG A 104 -6.06 17.38 10.14
CA ARG A 104 -6.57 16.94 11.45
C ARG A 104 -5.42 16.68 12.41
N GLN A 105 -4.38 15.96 11.97
CA GLN A 105 -3.19 15.69 12.78
C GLN A 105 -2.46 16.98 13.17
N ALA A 106 -2.29 17.94 12.25
CA ALA A 106 -1.69 19.23 12.58
C ALA A 106 -2.44 19.94 13.71
N ARG A 107 -3.77 20.06 13.60
CA ARG A 107 -4.60 20.70 14.63
C ARG A 107 -4.53 19.96 15.97
N HIS A 108 -4.58 18.62 15.94
CA HIS A 108 -4.48 17.81 17.14
C HIS A 108 -3.16 18.01 17.89
N ASN A 109 -2.08 18.28 17.15
CA ASN A 109 -0.75 18.57 17.69
C ASN A 109 -0.50 20.08 17.91
N GLY A 110 -1.54 20.92 17.91
CA GLY A 110 -1.42 22.37 18.16
C GLY A 110 -0.74 23.16 17.05
N LEU A 111 -0.53 22.56 15.87
CA LEU A 111 0.13 23.21 14.73
C LEU A 111 -0.86 24.02 13.89
N ARG A 112 -0.39 25.16 13.37
CA ARG A 112 -1.08 25.90 12.30
C ARG A 112 -0.95 25.15 10.98
N LEU A 113 -1.95 25.26 10.10
CA LEU A 113 -1.93 24.55 8.81
C LEU A 113 -0.75 24.94 7.91
N ALA A 114 -0.28 26.18 8.01
CA ALA A 114 0.91 26.64 7.27
C ALA A 114 2.17 25.82 7.63
N ALA A 115 2.26 25.31 8.86
CA ALA A 115 3.41 24.52 9.32
C ALA A 115 3.55 23.17 8.58
N LEU A 116 2.50 22.68 7.92
CA LEU A 116 2.59 21.49 7.06
C LEU A 116 3.48 21.71 5.82
N HIS A 117 3.81 22.95 5.51
CA HIS A 117 4.70 23.32 4.40
C HIS A 117 6.12 23.71 4.86
N ASP A 118 6.39 23.63 6.17
CA ASP A 118 7.71 23.93 6.71
C ASP A 118 8.75 22.92 6.20
N ARG A 119 9.99 23.38 6.07
CA ARG A 119 11.13 22.57 5.64
C ARG A 119 12.18 22.52 6.75
N PRO A 120 11.92 21.81 7.87
CA PRO A 120 12.74 21.89 9.07
C PRO A 120 14.19 21.40 8.89
N VAL A 121 14.47 20.68 7.80
CA VAL A 121 15.79 20.09 7.50
C VAL A 121 16.58 20.93 6.48
N MET A 122 16.00 22.01 5.94
CA MET A 122 16.73 22.90 5.03
C MET A 122 17.40 24.03 5.82
N PRO A 123 18.69 24.35 5.56
CA PRO A 123 19.33 25.49 6.20
C PRO A 123 18.56 26.77 5.88
N ALA A 124 18.37 27.63 6.88
CA ALA A 124 17.70 28.91 6.71
C ALA A 124 18.37 29.69 5.57
N ARG A 125 17.58 30.15 4.60
CA ARG A 125 18.09 31.03 3.54
C ARG A 125 18.68 32.26 4.23
N ARG A 126 20.00 32.43 4.16
CA ARG A 126 20.64 33.68 4.55
C ARG A 126 20.01 34.78 3.68
N ALA A 127 19.37 35.75 4.32
CA ALA A 127 19.00 36.97 3.63
C ALA A 127 20.29 37.62 3.13
N GLN A 128 20.37 37.87 1.83
CA GLN A 128 21.34 38.80 1.24
C GLN A 128 20.81 40.22 1.42
#